data_AF-A0A4V3UNE2-F1
#
_entry.id   AF-A0A4V3UNE2-F1
#
_cell.length_a   1.000
_cell.length_b   1.000
_cell.length_c   1.000
_cell.angle_alpha   90.00
_cell.angle_beta   90.00
_cell.angle_gamma   90.00
#
_symmetry.space_group_name_H-M   'P 1'
#
loop_
_entity.id
_entity.type
_entity.pdbx_description
1 polymer ?
#
loop_
_entity_poly.entity_id
_entity_poly.type
_entity_poly.pdbx_seq_one_letter_code
_entity_poly.pdbx_strand_id
1 'polypeptide(L)'
;MDLEFDSKAGTFPIATENDLELYAFRVASTVAASVLNLIFYHHQEDIKNDDYVRLIAAAERMGQALQYVNIARDIVQDAQYQRVYFPTSWLNEEGLTPSMVVENPTHPRLAVLRDRLLDKAETCAKDSQEAIDELPSKIRGPLRVTILSYMEIGKALRELQVSACDSKLKLPWWRLFKVAWAATY
;
A
#
# COMPACT_ATOMS: atom_id res chain seq x y z
N MET A 1 -14.72 6.64 12.11
CA MET A 1 -13.35 6.49 12.58
C MET A 1 -12.73 7.86 12.68
N ASP A 2 -12.47 8.29 13.91
CA ASP A 2 -11.53 9.35 14.22
C ASP A 2 -10.11 8.79 14.00
N LEU A 3 -9.23 9.56 13.37
CA LEU A 3 -7.86 9.12 12.99
C LEU A 3 -6.81 9.67 13.93
N GLU A 4 -7.22 10.20 15.08
CA GLU A 4 -6.29 10.75 16.05
C GLU A 4 -5.46 9.62 16.69
N PHE A 5 -4.15 9.71 16.47
CA PHE A 5 -3.16 8.89 17.18
C PHE A 5 -2.75 9.67 18.42
N ASP A 6 -3.16 9.20 19.59
CA ASP A 6 -2.67 9.74 20.87
C ASP A 6 -2.00 8.62 21.67
N SER A 7 -0.70 8.44 21.44
CA SER A 7 0.09 7.45 22.18
C SER A 7 0.17 7.75 23.68
N LYS A 8 0.03 9.01 24.10
CA LYS A 8 0.05 9.39 25.52
C LYS A 8 -1.24 8.98 26.22
N ALA A 9 -2.37 9.02 25.50
CA ALA A 9 -3.64 8.48 25.95
C ALA A 9 -3.82 6.98 25.62
N GLY A 10 -2.85 6.34 24.97
CA GLY A 10 -2.95 4.94 24.52
C GLY A 10 -3.98 4.71 23.40
N THR A 11 -4.36 5.77 22.69
CA THR A 11 -5.38 5.73 21.64
C THR A 11 -4.75 5.42 20.28
N PHE A 12 -5.02 4.22 19.77
CA PHE A 12 -4.63 3.78 18.43
C PHE A 12 -5.89 3.43 17.64
N PRO A 13 -6.25 4.21 16.61
CA PRO A 13 -7.59 4.16 16.02
C PRO A 13 -7.87 2.91 15.17
N ILE A 14 -6.84 2.19 14.73
CA ILE A 14 -6.97 1.01 13.88
C ILE A 14 -7.06 -0.25 14.74
N ALA A 15 -8.27 -0.64 15.13
CA ALA A 15 -8.49 -1.80 15.98
C ALA A 15 -8.56 -3.11 15.17
N THR A 16 -9.22 -3.08 14.02
CA THR A 16 -9.55 -4.24 13.20
C THR A 16 -8.99 -4.13 11.78
N GLU A 17 -9.02 -5.25 11.05
CA GLU A 17 -8.67 -5.26 9.61
C GLU A 17 -9.60 -4.34 8.80
N ASN A 18 -10.89 -4.29 9.12
CA ASN A 18 -11.84 -3.38 8.48
C ASN A 18 -11.49 -1.91 8.70
N ASP A 19 -10.94 -1.57 9.86
CA ASP A 19 -10.48 -0.21 10.15
C ASP A 19 -9.28 0.19 9.30
N LEU A 20 -8.34 -0.74 9.12
CA LEU A 20 -7.19 -0.58 8.23
C LEU A 20 -7.66 -0.44 6.78
N GLU A 21 -8.61 -1.26 6.35
CA GLU A 21 -9.22 -1.18 5.01
C GLU A 21 -9.90 0.17 4.79
N LEU A 22 -10.69 0.64 5.75
CA LEU A 22 -11.35 1.94 5.69
C LEU A 22 -10.36 3.10 5.67
N TYR A 23 -9.29 3.01 6.45
CA TYR A 23 -8.20 3.98 6.44
C TYR A 23 -7.54 4.04 5.06
N ALA A 24 -7.10 2.89 4.53
CA ALA A 24 -6.48 2.79 3.22
C ALA A 24 -7.39 3.29 2.10
N PHE A 25 -8.69 2.98 2.19
CA PHE A 25 -9.69 3.47 1.25
C PHE A 25 -9.71 5.01 1.22
N ARG A 26 -9.81 5.63 2.41
CA ARG A 26 -9.94 7.09 2.54
C ARG A 26 -8.70 7.84 2.09
N VAL A 27 -7.50 7.33 2.37
CA VAL A 27 -6.24 8.08 2.14
C VAL A 27 -5.58 7.76 0.80
N ALA A 28 -5.91 6.63 0.16
CA ALA A 28 -5.24 6.21 -1.06
C ALA A 28 -6.20 5.75 -2.16
N SER A 29 -7.22 4.95 -1.86
CA SER A 29 -8.18 4.49 -2.88
C SER A 29 -8.97 5.64 -3.51
N THR A 30 -9.47 6.57 -2.69
CA THR A 30 -10.16 7.78 -3.16
C THR A 30 -9.26 8.64 -4.06
N VAL A 31 -7.96 8.73 -3.74
CA VAL A 31 -6.96 9.45 -4.52
C VAL A 31 -6.76 8.77 -5.87
N ALA A 32 -6.59 7.45 -5.88
CA ALA A 32 -6.44 6.69 -7.12
C ALA A 32 -7.67 6.82 -8.05
N ALA A 33 -8.89 6.73 -7.49
CA ALA A 33 -10.13 6.99 -8.22
C ALA A 33 -10.19 8.41 -8.78
N SER A 34 -9.80 9.41 -7.98
CA SER A 34 -9.80 10.82 -8.40
C SER A 34 -8.79 11.08 -9.52
N VAL A 35 -7.58 10.51 -9.42
CA VAL A 35 -6.56 10.60 -10.47
C VAL A 35 -7.05 9.98 -11.76
N LEU A 36 -7.63 8.77 -11.71
CA LEU A 36 -8.14 8.12 -12.91
C LEU A 36 -9.30 8.91 -13.55
N ASN A 37 -10.17 9.49 -12.72
CA ASN A 37 -11.23 10.39 -13.19
C ASN A 37 -10.70 11.62 -13.93
N LEU A 38 -9.67 12.28 -13.37
CA LEU A 38 -9.03 13.42 -14.03
C LEU A 38 -8.41 13.03 -15.36
N ILE A 39 -7.80 11.86 -15.42
CA ILE A 39 -7.23 11.32 -16.66
C ILE A 39 -8.32 11.11 -17.70
N PHE A 40 -9.43 10.43 -17.36
CA PHE A 40 -10.53 10.22 -18.30
C PHE A 40 -11.14 11.54 -18.79
N TYR A 41 -11.30 12.50 -17.89
CA TYR A 41 -11.79 13.84 -18.24
C TYR A 41 -10.87 14.55 -19.26
N HIS A 42 -9.56 14.51 -19.06
CA HIS A 42 -8.60 15.21 -19.93
C HIS A 42 -8.31 14.49 -21.25
N HIS A 43 -8.39 13.17 -21.29
CA HIS A 43 -8.16 12.39 -22.51
C HIS A 43 -9.41 12.22 -23.39
N GLN A 44 -10.58 12.70 -22.92
CA GLN A 44 -11.87 12.63 -23.64
C GLN A 44 -12.21 11.20 -24.07
N GLU A 45 -11.94 10.23 -23.21
CA GLU A 45 -12.20 8.81 -23.50
C GLU A 45 -13.71 8.54 -23.38
N ASP A 46 -14.32 8.00 -24.44
CA ASP A 46 -15.71 7.55 -24.43
C ASP A 46 -15.79 6.14 -23.85
N ILE A 47 -15.83 6.07 -22.52
CA ILE A 47 -15.86 4.81 -21.76
C ILE A 47 -17.30 4.48 -21.41
N LYS A 48 -17.74 3.26 -21.75
CA LYS A 48 -19.06 2.75 -21.35
C LYS A 48 -19.19 2.76 -19.83
N ASN A 49 -20.39 3.01 -19.33
CA ASN A 49 -20.63 3.15 -17.89
C ASN A 49 -20.17 1.91 -17.08
N ASP A 50 -20.47 0.71 -17.56
CA ASP A 50 -20.07 -0.54 -16.87
C ASP A 50 -18.55 -0.70 -16.80
N ASP A 51 -17.82 -0.34 -17.87
CA ASP A 51 -16.36 -0.35 -17.91
C ASP A 51 -15.78 0.73 -17.00
N TYR A 52 -16.38 1.91 -16.99
CA TYR A 52 -15.98 3.01 -16.11
C TYR A 52 -16.07 2.62 -14.64
N VAL A 53 -17.20 2.04 -14.19
CA VAL A 53 -17.37 1.59 -12.80
C VAL A 53 -16.31 0.55 -12.42
N ARG A 54 -16.07 -0.43 -13.30
CA ARG A 54 -15.04 -1.47 -13.08
C ARG A 54 -13.62 -0.89 -13.00
N LEU A 55 -13.29 0.06 -13.88
CA LEU A 55 -11.98 0.71 -13.93
C LEU A 55 -11.73 1.57 -12.68
N ILE A 56 -12.74 2.30 -12.20
CA ILE A 56 -12.65 3.06 -10.96
C ILE A 56 -12.48 2.13 -9.75
N ALA A 57 -13.25 1.04 -9.66
CA ALA A 57 -13.09 0.06 -8.58
C ALA A 57 -11.70 -0.60 -8.60
N ALA A 58 -11.14 -0.87 -9.78
CA ALA A 58 -9.77 -1.36 -9.91
C ALA A 58 -8.74 -0.33 -9.43
N ALA A 59 -8.90 0.94 -9.78
CA ALA A 59 -8.03 2.02 -9.30
C ALA A 59 -8.09 2.17 -7.78
N GLU A 60 -9.28 2.11 -7.18
CA GLU A 60 -9.46 2.12 -5.72
C GLU A 60 -8.70 0.97 -5.06
N ARG A 61 -8.84 -0.25 -5.60
CA ARG A 61 -8.15 -1.44 -5.11
C ARG A 61 -6.63 -1.31 -5.24
N MET A 62 -6.14 -0.66 -6.29
CA MET A 62 -4.72 -0.34 -6.43
C MET A 62 -4.26 0.69 -5.40
N GLY A 63 -5.02 1.77 -5.17
CA GLY A 63 -4.70 2.73 -4.11
C GLY A 63 -4.54 2.04 -2.75
N GLN A 64 -5.41 1.06 -2.46
CA GLN A 64 -5.31 0.24 -1.26
C GLN A 64 -4.02 -0.59 -1.23
N ALA A 65 -3.65 -1.25 -2.34
CA ALA A 65 -2.41 -2.00 -2.46
C ALA A 65 -1.17 -1.13 -2.17
N LEU A 66 -1.12 0.06 -2.78
CA LEU A 66 -0.01 1.01 -2.58
C LEU A 66 0.08 1.46 -1.12
N GLN A 67 -1.06 1.65 -0.45
CA GLN A 67 -1.08 2.06 0.94
C GLN A 67 -0.61 0.95 1.89
N TYR A 68 -0.94 -0.31 1.61
CA TYR A 68 -0.39 -1.42 2.38
C TYR A 68 1.12 -1.53 2.25
N VAL A 69 1.67 -1.32 1.04
CA VAL A 69 3.13 -1.24 0.86
C VAL A 69 3.74 -0.06 1.61
N ASN A 70 3.10 1.13 1.59
CA ASN A 70 3.57 2.28 2.36
C ASN A 70 3.66 1.96 3.86
N ILE A 71 2.60 1.40 4.44
CA ILE A 71 2.57 1.01 5.86
C ILE A 71 3.66 -0.03 6.15
N ALA A 72 3.79 -1.06 5.31
CA ALA A 72 4.80 -2.10 5.45
C ALA A 72 6.25 -1.56 5.37
N ARG A 73 6.47 -0.51 4.56
CA ARG A 73 7.78 0.14 4.38
C ARG A 73 8.16 1.04 5.54
N ASP A 74 7.21 1.80 6.06
CA ASP A 74 7.48 2.96 6.89
C ASP A 74 7.26 2.72 8.40
N ILE A 75 7.11 1.47 8.85
CA ILE A 75 6.91 1.06 10.26
C ILE A 75 7.79 1.84 11.25
N VAL A 76 9.11 1.88 11.00
CA VAL A 76 10.08 2.57 11.88
C VAL A 76 9.86 4.08 11.90
N GLN A 77 9.55 4.67 10.75
CA GLN A 77 9.31 6.11 10.66
C GLN A 77 7.98 6.48 11.32
N ASP A 78 6.92 5.67 11.12
CA ASP A 78 5.62 5.90 11.73
C ASP A 78 5.68 5.80 13.25
N ALA A 79 6.44 4.84 13.78
CA ALA A 79 6.71 4.71 15.21
C ALA A 79 7.40 5.95 15.82
N GLN A 80 8.32 6.61 15.08
CA GLN A 80 8.94 7.87 15.52
C GLN A 80 7.90 8.99 15.71
N TYR A 81 6.83 8.98 14.92
CA TYR A 81 5.70 9.89 15.05
C TYR A 81 4.59 9.37 15.96
N GLN A 82 4.85 8.30 16.72
CA GLN A 82 3.90 7.69 17.64
C GLN A 82 2.66 7.11 16.94
N ARG A 83 2.82 6.67 15.68
CA ARG A 83 1.75 6.11 14.85
C ARG A 83 1.97 4.63 14.63
N VAL A 84 0.88 3.86 14.71
CA VAL A 84 0.89 2.41 14.44
C VAL A 84 -0.31 2.08 13.58
N TYR A 85 -0.06 1.70 12.34
CA TYR A 85 -1.12 1.43 11.37
C TYR A 85 -1.53 -0.05 11.31
N PHE A 86 -0.81 -0.94 12.00
CA PHE A 86 -1.25 -2.32 12.16
C PHE A 86 -2.53 -2.37 13.00
N PRO A 87 -3.52 -3.20 12.60
CA PRO A 87 -4.65 -3.49 13.46
C PRO A 87 -4.22 -4.01 14.83
N THR A 88 -4.77 -3.42 15.89
CA THR A 88 -4.53 -3.90 17.26
C THR A 88 -4.88 -5.39 17.43
N SER A 89 -5.92 -5.86 16.74
CA SER A 89 -6.27 -7.29 16.67
C SER A 89 -5.13 -8.16 16.15
N TRP A 90 -4.46 -7.75 15.07
CA TRP A 90 -3.32 -8.49 14.53
C TRP A 90 -2.10 -8.43 15.45
N LEU A 91 -1.85 -7.28 16.09
CA LEU A 91 -0.77 -7.16 17.07
C LEU A 91 -0.98 -8.12 18.25
N ASN A 92 -2.22 -8.22 18.74
CA ASN A 92 -2.57 -9.13 19.84
C ASN A 92 -2.34 -10.61 19.48
N GLU A 93 -2.61 -11.01 18.24
CA GLU A 93 -2.31 -12.37 17.74
C GLU A 93 -0.82 -12.72 17.89
N GLU A 94 0.06 -11.73 17.70
CA GLU A 94 1.52 -11.84 17.87
C GLU A 94 2.00 -11.51 19.29
N GLY A 95 1.08 -11.30 20.24
CA GLY A 95 1.41 -10.91 21.62
C GLY A 95 2.09 -9.54 21.75
N LEU A 96 1.80 -8.62 20.83
CA LEU A 96 2.30 -7.25 20.80
C LEU A 96 1.19 -6.25 21.12
N THR A 97 1.58 -5.08 21.60
CA THR A 97 0.69 -3.91 21.70
C THR A 97 1.21 -2.79 20.81
N PRO A 98 0.36 -1.82 20.41
CA PRO A 98 0.83 -0.66 19.65
C PRO A 98 1.98 0.10 20.32
N SER A 99 1.94 0.26 21.65
CA SER A 99 3.04 0.89 22.40
C SER A 99 4.37 0.13 22.27
N MET A 100 4.33 -1.21 22.26
CA MET A 100 5.53 -2.02 22.01
C MET A 100 6.10 -1.81 20.60
N VAL A 101 5.25 -1.55 19.61
CA VAL A 101 5.70 -1.20 18.25
C VAL A 101 6.38 0.15 18.23
N VAL A 102 5.84 1.13 18.97
CA VAL A 102 6.45 2.45 19.09
C VAL A 102 7.82 2.38 19.78
N GLU A 103 7.93 1.60 20.85
CA GLU A 103 9.17 1.43 21.63
C GLU A 103 10.22 0.59 20.89
N ASN A 104 9.79 -0.44 20.15
CA ASN A 104 10.66 -1.34 19.39
C ASN A 104 10.08 -1.63 17.99
N PRO A 105 10.19 -0.69 17.04
CA PRO A 105 9.61 -0.84 15.71
C PRO A 105 10.35 -1.84 14.82
N THR A 106 11.47 -2.37 15.31
CA THR A 106 12.27 -3.44 14.69
C THR A 106 12.01 -4.81 15.32
N HIS A 107 10.97 -4.94 16.17
CA HIS A 107 10.66 -6.19 16.84
C HIS A 107 10.48 -7.34 15.83
N PRO A 108 11.13 -8.51 16.00
CA PRO A 108 11.14 -9.57 14.99
C PRO A 108 9.75 -10.06 14.57
N ARG A 109 8.77 -10.10 15.48
CA ARG A 109 7.38 -10.50 15.16
C ARG A 109 6.66 -9.53 14.21
N LEU A 110 7.10 -8.28 14.09
CA LEU A 110 6.54 -7.35 13.10
C LEU A 110 6.83 -7.79 11.67
N ALA A 111 7.80 -8.67 11.46
CA ALA A 111 8.03 -9.32 10.18
C ALA A 111 6.77 -10.03 9.68
N VAL A 112 6.11 -10.81 10.53
CA VAL A 112 4.90 -11.58 10.19
C VAL A 112 3.76 -10.65 9.77
N LEU A 113 3.57 -9.56 10.52
CA LEU A 113 2.54 -8.57 10.22
C LEU A 113 2.83 -7.78 8.94
N ARG A 114 4.10 -7.46 8.69
CA ARG A 114 4.53 -6.85 7.43
C ARG A 114 4.24 -7.78 6.26
N ASP A 115 4.58 -9.07 6.37
CA ASP A 115 4.31 -10.05 5.31
C ASP A 115 2.81 -10.16 5.03
N ARG A 116 1.97 -10.17 6.07
CA ARG A 116 0.51 -10.14 5.94
C ARG A 116 0.01 -8.92 5.18
N LEU A 117 0.57 -7.73 5.41
CA LEU A 117 0.24 -6.52 4.63
C LEU A 117 0.66 -6.66 3.16
N LEU A 118 1.85 -7.21 2.91
CA LEU A 118 2.37 -7.39 1.56
C LEU A 118 1.57 -8.44 0.78
N ASP A 119 1.13 -9.52 1.42
CA ASP A 119 0.23 -10.51 0.81
C ASP A 119 -1.11 -9.87 0.40
N LYS A 120 -1.68 -9.01 1.26
CA LYS A 120 -2.89 -8.24 0.93
C LYS A 120 -2.62 -7.26 -0.22
N ALA A 121 -1.47 -6.58 -0.23
CA ALA A 121 -1.10 -5.67 -1.32
C ALA A 121 -0.99 -6.40 -2.67
N GLU A 122 -0.34 -7.56 -2.69
CA GLU A 122 -0.23 -8.41 -3.88
C GLU A 122 -1.60 -8.90 -4.36
N THR A 123 -2.49 -9.28 -3.43
CA THR A 123 -3.86 -9.67 -3.76
C THR A 123 -4.63 -8.51 -4.41
N CYS A 124 -4.62 -7.33 -3.79
CA CYS A 124 -5.26 -6.13 -4.34
C CYS A 124 -4.70 -5.76 -5.72
N ALA A 125 -3.38 -5.85 -5.91
CA ALA A 125 -2.74 -5.57 -7.20
C ALA A 125 -3.12 -6.60 -8.28
N LYS A 126 -3.16 -7.89 -7.93
CA LYS A 126 -3.56 -8.96 -8.85
C LYS A 126 -5.02 -8.81 -9.29
N ASP A 127 -5.92 -8.55 -8.35
CA ASP A 127 -7.35 -8.41 -8.62
C ASP A 127 -7.68 -7.22 -9.53
N SER A 128 -6.80 -6.21 -9.57
CA SER A 128 -6.97 -4.99 -10.38
C SER A 128 -6.18 -5.00 -11.68
N GLN A 129 -5.29 -5.98 -11.88
CA GLN A 129 -4.37 -6.03 -13.01
C GLN A 129 -5.09 -6.07 -14.36
N GLU A 130 -6.10 -6.94 -14.50
CA GLU A 130 -6.85 -7.12 -15.75
C GLU A 130 -7.51 -5.83 -16.22
N ALA A 131 -8.25 -5.15 -15.33
CA ALA A 131 -8.91 -3.89 -15.65
C ALA A 131 -7.89 -2.80 -16.06
N ILE A 132 -6.70 -2.82 -15.48
CA ILE A 132 -5.67 -1.82 -15.75
C ILE A 132 -4.97 -2.08 -17.07
N ASP A 133 -4.85 -3.35 -17.46
CA ASP A 133 -4.40 -3.75 -18.79
C ASP A 133 -5.40 -3.43 -19.90
N GLU A 134 -6.65 -3.13 -19.55
CA GLU A 134 -7.66 -2.65 -20.50
C GLU A 134 -7.67 -1.13 -20.69
N LEU A 135 -7.00 -0.37 -19.80
CA LEU A 135 -6.91 1.09 -19.94
C LEU A 135 -6.32 1.49 -21.30
N PRO A 136 -6.73 2.64 -21.87
CA PRO A 136 -6.14 3.16 -23.10
C PRO A 136 -4.60 3.24 -23.02
N SER A 137 -3.93 2.91 -24.12
CA SER A 137 -2.45 2.77 -24.16
C SER A 137 -1.70 4.03 -23.70
N LYS A 138 -2.28 5.21 -23.93
CA LYS A 138 -1.74 6.52 -23.51
C LYS A 138 -1.67 6.68 -21.98
N ILE A 139 -2.53 5.99 -21.25
CA ILE A 139 -2.70 6.11 -19.78
C ILE A 139 -2.04 4.94 -19.06
N ARG A 140 -2.11 3.75 -19.67
CA ARG A 140 -1.72 2.48 -19.08
C ARG A 140 -0.27 2.43 -18.60
N GLY A 141 0.66 2.97 -19.39
CA GLY A 141 2.10 2.88 -19.11
C GLY A 141 2.51 3.46 -17.75
N PRO A 142 2.30 4.76 -17.49
CA PRO A 142 2.65 5.39 -16.21
C PRO A 142 2.02 4.71 -15.00
N LEU A 143 0.76 4.25 -15.12
CA LEU A 143 0.06 3.57 -14.03
C LEU A 143 0.70 2.21 -13.73
N ARG A 144 0.96 1.39 -14.76
CA ARG A 144 1.67 0.10 -14.63
C ARG A 144 3.04 0.28 -13.98
N VAL A 145 3.83 1.26 -14.43
CA VAL A 145 5.15 1.54 -13.84
C VAL A 145 5.03 1.84 -12.34
N THR A 146 4.05 2.64 -11.95
CA THR A 146 3.81 3.00 -10.55
C THR A 146 3.49 1.77 -9.70
N ILE A 147 2.54 0.95 -10.14
CA ILE A 147 2.12 -0.26 -9.41
C ILE A 147 3.28 -1.23 -9.27
N LEU A 148 3.95 -1.54 -10.38
CA LEU A 148 5.05 -2.51 -10.38
C LEU A 148 6.23 -2.01 -9.52
N SER A 149 6.51 -0.71 -9.53
CA SER A 149 7.55 -0.13 -8.66
C SER A 149 7.24 -0.35 -7.19
N TYR A 150 5.98 -0.18 -6.78
CA TYR A 150 5.55 -0.42 -5.40
C TYR A 150 5.56 -1.91 -5.04
N MET A 151 5.11 -2.78 -5.94
CA MET A 151 5.19 -4.23 -5.70
C MET A 151 6.65 -4.70 -5.58
N GLU A 152 7.56 -4.09 -6.33
CA GLU A 152 9.00 -4.36 -6.21
C GLU A 152 9.58 -3.88 -4.87
N ILE A 153 9.10 -2.74 -4.35
CA ILE A 153 9.42 -2.31 -2.97
C ILE A 153 8.96 -3.39 -1.98
N GLY A 154 7.73 -3.89 -2.15
CA GLY A 154 7.19 -4.98 -1.32
C GLY A 154 8.10 -6.22 -1.32
N LYS A 155 8.48 -6.71 -2.50
CA LYS A 155 9.41 -7.86 -2.62
C LYS A 155 10.74 -7.62 -1.93
N ALA A 156 11.33 -6.44 -2.13
CA ALA A 156 12.60 -6.12 -1.50
C ALA A 156 12.51 -5.96 0.03
N LEU A 157 11.35 -5.55 0.57
CA LEU A 157 11.11 -5.56 2.02
C LEU A 157 11.13 -6.99 2.59
N ARG A 158 10.66 -7.99 1.83
CA ARG A 158 10.76 -9.40 2.22
C ARG A 158 12.19 -9.91 2.15
N GLU A 159 12.94 -9.54 1.11
CA GLU A 159 14.38 -9.89 0.99
C GLU A 159 15.19 -9.37 2.19
N LEU A 160 14.89 -8.16 2.68
CA LEU A 160 15.58 -7.59 3.84
C LEU A 160 15.31 -8.31 5.16
N GLN A 161 14.19 -9.02 5.32
CA GLN A 161 14.00 -9.88 6.51
C GLN A 161 15.04 -10.98 6.57
N VAL A 162 15.42 -11.51 5.40
CA VAL A 162 16.41 -12.58 5.27
C VAL A 162 17.82 -12.04 5.53
N SER A 163 18.06 -10.76 5.23
CA SER A 163 19.34 -10.07 5.46
C SER A 163 19.19 -8.92 6.46
N ALA A 164 19.23 -9.21 7.77
CA ALA A 164 19.12 -8.20 8.83
C ALA A 164 20.04 -6.98 8.58
N CYS A 165 19.46 -5.78 8.35
CA CYS A 165 20.19 -4.52 8.45
C CYS A 165 19.29 -3.28 8.63
N ASP A 166 19.76 -2.38 9.48
CA ASP A 166 19.10 -1.28 10.20
C ASP A 166 18.83 0.01 9.40
N SER A 167 18.54 -0.07 8.09
CA SER A 167 18.34 1.16 7.30
C SER A 167 17.15 1.13 6.35
N LYS A 168 16.54 2.31 6.19
CA LYS A 168 15.40 2.56 5.31
C LYS A 168 15.71 2.04 3.92
N LEU A 169 14.95 1.05 3.45
CA LEU A 169 15.13 0.46 2.12
C LEU A 169 14.88 1.55 1.06
N LYS A 170 15.96 2.06 0.47
CA LYS A 170 15.90 2.77 -0.80
C LYS A 170 16.27 1.78 -1.87
N LEU A 171 15.27 1.34 -2.65
CA LEU A 171 15.55 0.51 -3.81
C LEU A 171 16.55 1.25 -4.71
N PRO A 172 17.62 0.58 -5.16
CA PRO A 172 18.54 1.20 -6.07
C PRO A 172 17.80 1.49 -7.38
N TRP A 173 18.05 2.67 -7.93
CA TRP A 173 17.35 3.19 -9.11
C TRP A 173 17.32 2.18 -10.26
N TRP A 174 18.37 1.39 -10.48
CA TRP A 174 18.41 0.38 -11.55
C TRP A 174 17.32 -0.71 -11.41
N ARG A 175 16.89 -1.10 -10.19
CA ARG A 175 15.78 -2.05 -10.01
C ARG A 175 14.46 -1.41 -10.46
N LEU A 176 14.24 -0.16 -10.06
CA LEU A 176 13.08 0.62 -10.49
C LEU A 176 13.07 0.87 -12.02
N PHE A 177 14.24 1.12 -12.61
CA PHE A 177 14.37 1.26 -14.07
C PHE A 177 14.10 -0.04 -14.82
N LYS A 178 14.55 -1.20 -14.31
CA LYS A 178 14.20 -2.51 -14.91
C LYS A 178 12.70 -2.75 -14.89
N VAL A 179 12.05 -2.40 -13.78
CA VAL A 179 10.60 -2.49 -13.63
C VAL A 179 9.90 -1.57 -14.63
N ALA A 180 10.35 -0.32 -14.74
CA ALA A 180 9.79 0.63 -15.71
C ALA A 180 9.95 0.15 -17.16
N TRP A 181 11.10 -0.46 -17.48
CA TRP A 181 11.35 -1.04 -18.79
C TRP A 181 10.42 -2.22 -19.09
N ALA A 182 10.29 -3.19 -18.18
CA ALA A 182 9.37 -4.32 -18.33
C ALA A 182 7.88 -3.94 -18.33
N ALA A 183 7.53 -2.77 -17.81
CA ALA A 183 6.16 -2.26 -17.83
C ALA A 183 5.76 -1.66 -19.19
N THR A 184 6.75 -1.27 -20.01
CA THR A 184 6.58 -0.48 -21.24
C THR A 184 6.67 -1.35 -22.51
N TYR A 185 7.27 -2.56 -22.41
CA TYR A 185 7.49 -3.51 -23.51
C TYR A 185 6.97 -4.90 -23.13
#